data_AF-A0A822BHD0-F1
#
_entry.id   AF-A0A822BHD0-F1
#
_cell.length_a   1.000
_cell.length_b   1.000
_cell.length_c   1.000
_cell.angle_alpha   90.00
_cell.angle_beta   90.00
_cell.angle_gamma   90.00
#
_symmetry.space_group_name_H-M   'P 1'
#
loop_
_entity.id
_entity.type
_entity.pdbx_description
1 polymer ?
#
loop_
_entity_poly.entity_id
_entity_poly.type
_entity_poly.pdbx_seq_one_letter_code
_entity_poly.pdbx_strand_id
1 'polypeptide(L)'
;VMATSNRCSVCQKRAGTCFCPGCKAFFCDDDFQSHCGILLNELDGLTVDQNDLQAKINEAASHKESSNQFLVQIDEWQRKTIEKVKQAAELARQQIFKIKNSKLEEIMGQFQTLSQELKELRETKGIIEQDLTRMKEEIRRLNEDLEQVAQSPTIELNMIQSDQIVWQRMIYVEEKSSSLVNQSHLPKAIGEHQ
;
A
#
# COMPACT_ATOMS: atom_id res chain seq x y z
N VAL A 1 -13.86 37.72 71.59
CA VAL A 1 -13.97 36.81 70.41
C VAL A 1 -15.33 37.06 69.78
N MET A 2 -15.40 37.85 68.71
CA MET A 2 -16.66 38.11 68.01
C MET A 2 -16.94 36.95 67.06
N ALA A 3 -18.02 36.21 67.33
CA ALA A 3 -18.51 35.18 66.41
C ALA A 3 -19.12 35.88 65.19
N THR A 4 -18.35 36.01 64.11
CA THR A 4 -18.93 36.29 62.79
C THR A 4 -19.83 35.12 62.45
N SER A 5 -21.14 35.31 62.62
CA SER A 5 -22.14 34.30 62.27
C SER A 5 -22.10 34.12 60.75
N ASN A 6 -21.31 33.16 60.28
CA ASN A 6 -21.27 32.80 58.87
C ASN A 6 -22.67 32.33 58.51
N ARG A 7 -23.41 33.13 57.74
CA ARG A 7 -24.73 32.74 57.21
C ARG A 7 -24.54 31.89 55.96
N CYS A 8 -25.53 31.07 55.65
CA CYS A 8 -25.54 30.32 54.40
C CYS A 8 -25.42 31.28 53.19
N SER A 9 -24.48 30.99 52.29
CA SER A 9 -24.22 31.77 51.07
C SER A 9 -25.38 31.74 50.07
N VAL A 10 -26.23 30.71 50.12
CA VAL A 10 -27.37 30.51 49.21
C VAL A 10 -28.64 31.15 49.78
N CYS A 11 -29.18 30.63 50.90
CA CYS A 11 -30.46 31.12 51.42
C CYS A 11 -30.35 32.34 52.34
N GLN A 12 -29.18 32.62 52.92
CA GLN A 12 -28.90 33.69 53.91
C GLN A 12 -29.79 33.72 55.17
N LYS A 13 -30.69 32.75 55.33
CA LYS A 13 -31.67 32.68 56.43
C LYS A 13 -31.16 31.90 57.63
N ARG A 14 -30.30 30.90 57.40
CA ARG A 14 -29.77 29.99 58.42
C ARG A 14 -28.27 30.18 58.62
N ALA A 15 -27.76 29.70 59.76
CA ALA A 15 -26.33 29.61 60.01
C ALA A 15 -25.68 28.66 58.97
N GLY A 16 -24.53 29.07 58.45
CA GLY A 16 -23.69 28.30 57.56
C GLY A 16 -22.77 27.41 58.38
N THR A 17 -23.20 26.18 58.61
CA THR A 17 -22.53 25.16 59.44
C THR A 17 -21.54 24.32 58.63
N CYS A 18 -21.72 24.23 57.31
CA CYS A 18 -20.86 23.45 56.41
C CYS A 18 -20.02 24.37 55.53
N PHE A 19 -18.72 24.09 55.38
CA PHE A 19 -17.83 24.84 54.48
C PHE A 19 -17.47 23.98 53.26
N CYS A 20 -17.72 24.51 52.05
CA CYS A 20 -17.24 23.88 50.82
C CYS A 20 -15.89 24.50 50.42
N PRO A 21 -14.79 23.73 50.36
CA PRO A 21 -13.47 24.25 49.99
C PRO A 21 -13.39 24.63 48.50
N GLY A 22 -14.14 23.96 47.62
CA GLY A 22 -14.20 24.27 46.19
C GLY A 22 -14.84 25.63 45.92
N CYS A 23 -15.98 25.90 46.56
CA CYS A 23 -16.69 27.18 46.44
C CYS A 23 -16.15 28.27 47.36
N LYS A 24 -15.32 27.91 48.35
CA LYS A 24 -14.83 28.80 49.43
C LYS A 24 -15.98 29.54 50.14
N ALA A 25 -17.09 28.84 50.40
CA ALA A 25 -18.30 29.43 50.98
C ALA A 25 -18.93 28.52 52.07
N PHE A 26 -19.66 29.14 53.00
CA PHE A 26 -20.42 28.44 54.04
C PHE A 26 -21.88 28.24 53.62
N PHE A 27 -22.41 27.05 53.87
CA PHE A 27 -23.77 26.63 53.53
C PHE A 27 -24.47 26.12 54.80
N CYS A 28 -25.79 26.27 54.88
CA CYS A 28 -26.57 25.49 55.85
C CYS A 28 -26.72 24.05 55.34
N ASP A 29 -27.03 23.12 56.24
CA ASP A 29 -27.03 21.68 55.94
C ASP A 29 -27.87 21.33 54.69
N ASP A 30 -29.09 21.86 54.56
CA ASP A 30 -29.94 21.56 53.38
C ASP A 30 -29.34 22.10 52.07
N ASP A 31 -28.82 23.33 52.07
CA ASP A 31 -28.27 23.95 50.86
C ASP A 31 -26.92 23.28 50.49
N PHE A 32 -26.18 22.78 51.48
CA PHE A 32 -24.98 21.98 51.27
C PHE A 32 -25.31 20.62 50.66
N GLN A 33 -26.34 19.94 51.16
CA GLN A 33 -26.81 18.67 50.60
C GLN A 33 -27.32 18.87 49.16
N SER A 34 -28.03 19.96 48.89
CA SER A 34 -28.45 20.31 47.52
C SER A 34 -27.25 20.56 46.61
N HIS A 35 -26.24 21.31 47.08
CA HIS A 35 -25.00 21.54 46.35
C HIS A 35 -24.27 20.24 45.99
N CYS A 36 -24.09 19.34 46.97
CA CYS A 36 -23.49 18.03 46.73
C CYS A 36 -24.33 17.18 45.76
N GLY A 37 -25.67 17.25 45.84
CA GLY A 37 -26.55 16.58 44.91
C GLY A 37 -26.39 17.05 43.46
N ILE A 38 -26.17 18.35 43.24
CA ILE A 38 -25.87 18.90 41.90
C ILE A 38 -24.54 18.34 41.37
N LEU A 39 -23.48 18.34 42.19
CA LEU A 39 -22.17 17.83 41.78
C LEU A 39 -22.19 16.32 41.46
N LEU A 40 -22.97 15.54 42.22
CA LEU A 40 -23.16 14.11 41.93
C LEU A 40 -23.88 13.90 40.60
N ASN A 41 -24.93 14.68 40.32
CA ASN A 41 -25.63 14.62 39.04
C ASN A 41 -24.72 15.03 37.86
N GLU A 42 -23.85 16.03 38.04
CA GLU A 42 -22.85 16.41 37.02
C GLU A 42 -21.84 15.28 36.76
N LEU A 43 -21.40 14.58 37.80
CA LEU A 43 -20.50 13.42 37.68
C LEU A 43 -21.18 12.23 36.98
N ASP A 44 -22.45 11.99 37.27
CA ASP A 44 -23.25 10.99 36.55
C ASP A 44 -23.36 11.36 35.06
N GLY A 45 -23.56 12.63 34.74
CA GLY A 45 -23.53 13.15 33.37
C GLY A 45 -22.20 12.87 32.65
N LEU A 46 -21.07 13.14 33.30
CA LEU A 46 -19.74 12.83 32.75
C LEU A 46 -19.53 11.33 32.53
N THR A 47 -20.10 10.49 33.38
CA THR A 47 -20.04 9.03 33.23
C THR A 47 -20.82 8.57 32.00
N VAL A 48 -21.98 9.19 31.74
CA VAL A 48 -22.73 8.97 30.50
C VAL A 48 -21.92 9.40 29.28
N ASP A 49 -21.34 10.61 29.29
CA ASP A 49 -20.51 11.12 28.19
C ASP A 49 -19.31 10.22 27.90
N GLN A 50 -18.66 9.71 28.96
CA GLN A 50 -17.55 8.76 28.83
C GLN A 50 -18.00 7.47 28.16
N ASN A 51 -19.14 6.91 28.57
CA ASN A 51 -19.67 5.67 28.00
C ASN A 51 -20.06 5.86 26.52
N ASP A 52 -20.66 7.00 26.19
CA ASP A 52 -20.98 7.36 24.81
C ASP A 52 -19.73 7.52 23.95
N LEU A 53 -18.68 8.15 24.49
CA LEU A 53 -17.40 8.26 23.80
C LEU A 53 -16.76 6.87 23.61
N GLN A 54 -16.79 6.02 24.64
CA GLN A 54 -16.27 4.66 24.55
C GLN A 54 -17.03 3.84 23.49
N ALA A 55 -18.36 3.99 23.41
CA ALA A 55 -19.17 3.35 22.38
C ALA A 55 -18.79 3.82 20.98
N LYS A 56 -18.62 5.13 20.77
CA LYS A 56 -18.17 5.71 19.49
C LYS A 56 -16.78 5.23 19.09
N ILE A 57 -15.84 5.16 20.03
CA ILE A 57 -14.49 4.63 19.79
C ILE A 57 -14.57 3.16 19.36
N ASN A 58 -15.36 2.35 20.06
CA ASN A 58 -15.54 0.94 19.74
C ASN A 58 -16.21 0.76 18.37
N GLU A 59 -17.20 1.59 18.03
CA GLU A 59 -17.84 1.59 16.71
C GLU A 59 -16.84 1.94 15.61
N ALA A 60 -16.05 3.01 15.78
CA ALA A 60 -15.01 3.42 14.84
C ALA A 60 -13.91 2.37 14.67
N ALA A 61 -13.51 1.69 15.75
CA ALA A 61 -12.56 0.58 15.71
C ALA A 61 -13.15 -0.68 15.05
N SER A 62 -14.47 -0.86 15.10
CA SER A 62 -15.18 -1.99 14.51
C SER A 62 -15.53 -1.82 13.03
N HIS A 63 -15.45 -0.60 12.49
CA HIS A 63 -15.58 -0.34 11.06
C HIS A 63 -14.46 -1.10 10.33
N LYS A 64 -14.82 -2.28 9.82
CA LYS A 64 -13.92 -3.23 9.17
C LYS A 64 -13.06 -2.54 8.11
N GLU A 65 -11.79 -2.92 8.13
CA GLU A 65 -10.77 -2.85 7.06
C GLU A 65 -11.39 -2.78 5.64
N SER A 66 -12.41 -3.60 5.35
CA SER A 66 -13.10 -3.70 4.06
C SER A 66 -13.86 -2.45 3.58
N SER A 67 -14.08 -1.44 4.43
CA SER A 67 -14.73 -0.17 4.02
C SER A 67 -13.75 0.93 3.65
N ASN A 68 -12.44 0.70 3.80
CA ASN A 68 -11.44 1.70 3.45
C ASN A 68 -11.22 1.73 1.93
N GLN A 69 -11.69 2.80 1.29
CA GLN A 69 -11.56 3.00 -0.17
C GLN A 69 -10.10 2.99 -0.63
N PHE A 70 -9.13 3.33 0.22
CA PHE A 70 -7.71 3.24 -0.12
C PHE A 70 -7.23 1.79 -0.21
N LEU A 71 -7.73 0.89 0.64
CA LEU A 71 -7.37 -0.54 0.57
C LEU A 71 -7.89 -1.18 -0.72
N VAL A 72 -9.11 -0.84 -1.14
CA VAL A 72 -9.65 -1.28 -2.44
C VAL A 72 -8.79 -0.77 -3.61
N GLN A 73 -8.30 0.47 -3.54
CA GLN A 73 -7.41 1.02 -4.57
C GLN A 73 -6.03 0.33 -4.58
N ILE A 74 -5.49 -0.03 -3.41
CA ILE A 74 -4.25 -0.80 -3.28
C ILE A 74 -4.43 -2.18 -3.93
N ASP A 75 -5.52 -2.88 -3.61
CA ASP A 75 -5.83 -4.19 -4.19
C ASP A 75 -5.99 -4.11 -5.72
N GLU A 76 -6.67 -3.08 -6.22
CA GLU A 76 -6.83 -2.86 -7.65
C GLU A 76 -5.49 -2.58 -8.34
N TRP A 77 -4.67 -1.71 -7.74
CA TRP A 77 -3.32 -1.40 -8.24
C TRP A 77 -2.44 -2.65 -8.27
N GLN A 78 -2.46 -3.46 -7.21
CA GLN A 78 -1.73 -4.73 -7.13
C GLN A 78 -2.16 -5.67 -8.27
N ARG A 79 -3.46 -5.88 -8.42
CA ARG A 79 -4.02 -6.74 -9.48
C ARG A 79 -3.60 -6.28 -10.87
N LYS A 80 -3.73 -4.98 -11.17
CA LYS A 80 -3.36 -4.40 -12.47
C LYS A 80 -1.86 -4.52 -12.73
N THR A 81 -1.03 -4.34 -11.72
CA THR A 81 0.43 -4.42 -11.85
C THR A 81 0.89 -5.85 -12.14
N ILE A 82 0.34 -6.84 -11.42
CA ILE A 82 0.59 -8.27 -11.71
C ILE A 82 0.19 -8.61 -13.15
N GLU A 83 -0.97 -8.12 -13.60
CA GLU A 83 -1.44 -8.37 -14.96
C GLU A 83 -0.51 -7.77 -16.02
N LYS A 84 -0.02 -6.54 -15.82
CA LYS A 84 0.97 -5.93 -16.72
C LYS A 84 2.27 -6.73 -16.79
N VAL A 85 2.76 -7.23 -15.66
CA VAL A 85 3.97 -8.07 -15.61
C VAL A 85 3.75 -9.37 -16.40
N LYS A 86 2.59 -10.01 -16.24
CA LYS A 86 2.24 -11.22 -17.02
C LYS A 86 2.20 -10.95 -18.52
N GLN A 87 1.58 -9.83 -18.93
CA GLN A 87 1.51 -9.44 -20.33
C GLN A 87 2.90 -9.16 -20.92
N ALA A 88 3.75 -8.44 -20.21
CA ALA A 88 5.13 -8.19 -20.64
C ALA A 88 5.93 -9.50 -20.80
N ALA A 89 5.79 -10.42 -19.84
CA ALA A 89 6.44 -11.73 -19.91
C ALA A 89 5.94 -12.55 -21.10
N GLU A 90 4.64 -12.51 -21.40
CA GLU A 90 4.08 -13.25 -22.52
C GLU A 90 4.53 -12.68 -23.88
N LEU A 91 4.56 -11.35 -24.01
CA LEU A 91 5.13 -10.71 -25.20
C LEU A 91 6.58 -11.11 -25.44
N ALA A 92 7.40 -11.16 -24.38
CA ALA A 92 8.79 -11.61 -24.48
C ALA A 92 8.90 -13.07 -24.95
N ARG A 93 8.06 -13.98 -24.42
CA ARG A 93 8.00 -15.38 -24.89
C ARG A 93 7.62 -15.47 -26.36
N GLN A 94 6.61 -14.72 -26.79
CA GLN A 94 6.18 -14.70 -28.18
C GLN A 94 7.28 -14.19 -29.12
N GLN A 95 8.07 -13.19 -28.70
CA GLN A 95 9.22 -12.72 -29.47
C GLN A 95 10.28 -13.81 -29.62
N ILE A 96 10.60 -14.54 -28.54
CA ILE A 96 11.53 -15.69 -28.59
C ILE A 96 11.03 -16.73 -29.59
N PHE A 97 9.76 -17.13 -29.50
CA PHE A 97 9.19 -18.12 -30.43
C PHE A 97 9.19 -17.61 -31.88
N LYS A 98 8.90 -16.32 -32.10
CA LYS A 98 8.92 -15.72 -33.43
C LYS A 98 10.33 -15.77 -34.04
N ILE A 99 11.35 -15.38 -33.28
CA ILE A 99 12.75 -15.43 -33.74
C ILE A 99 13.14 -16.88 -34.08
N LYS A 100 12.80 -17.82 -33.20
CA LYS A 100 13.10 -19.24 -33.41
C LYS A 100 12.40 -19.79 -34.66
N ASN A 101 11.11 -19.54 -34.80
CA ASN A 101 10.32 -20.04 -35.93
C ASN A 101 10.78 -19.42 -37.25
N SER A 102 11.10 -18.13 -37.27
CA SER A 102 11.63 -17.47 -38.47
C SER A 102 12.95 -18.10 -38.94
N LYS A 103 13.85 -18.47 -38.01
CA LYS A 103 15.08 -19.19 -38.37
C LYS A 103 14.81 -20.61 -38.86
N LEU A 104 13.86 -21.32 -38.26
CA LEU A 104 13.46 -22.64 -38.73
C LEU A 104 12.84 -22.60 -40.13
N GLU A 105 12.01 -21.59 -40.42
CA GLU A 105 11.44 -21.38 -41.75
C GLU A 105 12.53 -21.10 -42.79
N GLU A 106 13.56 -20.32 -42.45
CA GLU A 106 14.71 -20.08 -43.32
C GLU A 106 15.48 -21.37 -43.63
N ILE A 107 15.82 -22.15 -42.60
CA ILE A 107 16.49 -23.45 -42.73
C ILE A 107 15.65 -24.40 -43.59
N MET A 108 14.34 -24.46 -43.36
CA MET A 108 13.42 -25.30 -44.15
C MET A 108 13.40 -24.89 -45.62
N GLY A 109 13.38 -23.59 -45.92
CA GLY A 109 13.45 -23.07 -47.28
C GLY A 109 14.75 -23.46 -47.98
N GLN A 110 15.89 -23.23 -47.33
CA GLN A 110 17.20 -23.61 -47.87
C GLN A 110 17.31 -25.13 -48.09
N PHE A 111 16.79 -25.94 -47.15
CA PHE A 111 16.76 -27.39 -47.29
C PHE A 111 15.89 -27.85 -48.48
N GLN A 112 14.74 -27.22 -48.70
CA GLN A 112 13.88 -27.51 -49.86
C GLN A 112 14.58 -27.18 -51.18
N THR A 113 15.26 -26.03 -51.26
CA THR A 113 16.06 -25.66 -52.44
C THR A 113 17.15 -26.69 -52.71
N LEU A 114 17.95 -27.04 -51.70
CA LEU A 114 18.99 -28.08 -51.82
C LEU A 114 18.42 -29.44 -52.25
N SER A 115 17.26 -29.83 -51.71
CA SER A 115 16.58 -31.08 -52.07
C SER A 115 16.16 -31.10 -53.54
N GLN A 116 15.70 -29.97 -54.06
CA GLN A 116 15.31 -29.81 -55.45
C GLN A 116 16.53 -29.85 -56.38
N GLU A 117 17.62 -29.14 -56.04
CA GLU A 117 18.89 -29.20 -56.79
C GLU A 117 19.45 -30.62 -56.87
N LEU A 118 19.44 -31.36 -55.76
CA LEU A 118 19.86 -32.76 -55.70
C LEU A 118 19.06 -33.66 -56.65
N LYS A 119 17.76 -33.40 -56.77
CA LYS A 119 16.87 -34.15 -57.67
C LYS A 119 17.21 -33.84 -59.13
N GLU A 120 17.36 -32.57 -59.48
CA GLU A 120 17.68 -32.13 -60.85
C GLU A 120 19.04 -32.63 -61.32
N LEU A 121 20.05 -32.59 -60.45
CA LEU A 121 21.39 -33.10 -60.77
C LEU A 121 21.41 -34.63 -60.97
N ARG A 122 20.57 -35.36 -60.22
CA ARG A 122 20.40 -36.80 -60.43
C ARG A 122 19.74 -37.11 -61.78
N GLU A 123 18.77 -36.29 -62.20
CA GLU A 123 18.04 -36.47 -63.45
C GLU A 123 18.89 -36.12 -64.68
N THR A 124 19.69 -35.07 -64.60
CA THR A 124 20.53 -34.57 -65.70
C THR A 124 21.84 -35.36 -65.88
N LYS A 125 22.25 -36.17 -64.90
CA LYS A 125 23.49 -37.00 -64.89
C LYS A 125 24.80 -36.21 -65.11
N GLY A 126 24.78 -34.88 -64.98
CA GLY A 126 25.92 -33.97 -65.22
C GLY A 126 26.68 -33.58 -63.96
N ILE A 127 26.69 -34.42 -62.92
CA ILE A 127 27.32 -34.10 -61.62
C ILE A 127 28.84 -34.06 -61.79
N ILE A 128 29.46 -32.95 -61.37
CA ILE A 128 30.92 -32.85 -61.21
C ILE A 128 31.31 -32.76 -59.74
N GLU A 129 32.59 -32.98 -59.44
CA GLU A 129 33.13 -33.03 -58.07
C GLU A 129 32.87 -31.74 -57.29
N GLN A 130 32.84 -30.61 -57.99
CA GLN A 130 32.56 -29.31 -57.39
C GLN A 130 31.12 -29.21 -56.86
N ASP A 131 30.13 -29.78 -57.56
CA ASP A 131 28.74 -29.80 -57.10
C ASP A 131 28.59 -30.66 -55.84
N LEU A 132 29.22 -31.84 -55.83
CA LEU A 132 29.23 -32.71 -54.64
C LEU A 132 29.89 -32.03 -53.43
N THR A 133 30.96 -31.27 -53.66
CA THR A 133 31.65 -30.54 -52.60
C THR A 133 30.78 -29.41 -52.06
N ARG A 134 30.15 -28.61 -52.94
CA ARG A 134 29.22 -27.55 -52.56
C ARG A 134 28.06 -28.09 -51.71
N MET A 135 27.42 -29.15 -52.17
CA MET A 135 26.27 -29.73 -51.49
C MET A 135 26.61 -30.30 -50.11
N LYS A 136 27.76 -30.96 -49.97
CA LYS A 136 28.22 -31.44 -48.66
C LYS A 136 28.40 -30.29 -47.68
N GLU A 137 28.96 -29.18 -48.14
CA GLU A 137 29.16 -28.00 -47.32
C GLU A 137 27.82 -27.32 -46.95
N GLU A 138 26.86 -27.26 -47.87
CA GLU A 138 25.52 -26.76 -47.58
C GLU A 138 24.78 -27.62 -46.55
N ILE A 139 24.86 -28.96 -46.65
CA ILE A 139 24.32 -29.87 -45.63
C ILE A 139 24.97 -29.62 -44.27
N ARG A 140 26.31 -29.46 -44.25
CA ARG A 140 27.07 -29.20 -43.02
C ARG A 140 26.59 -27.89 -42.36
N ARG A 141 26.48 -26.81 -43.14
CA ARG A 141 25.99 -25.51 -42.66
C ARG A 141 24.55 -25.58 -42.13
N LEU A 142 23.64 -26.23 -42.86
CA LEU A 142 22.26 -26.40 -42.42
C LEU A 142 22.15 -27.15 -41.08
N ASN A 143 23.00 -28.15 -40.86
CA ASN A 143 23.08 -28.85 -39.57
C ASN A 143 23.60 -27.92 -38.46
N GLU A 144 24.64 -27.14 -38.72
CA GLU A 144 25.17 -26.17 -37.76
C GLU A 144 24.13 -25.11 -37.40
N ASP A 145 23.41 -24.58 -38.38
CA ASP A 145 22.35 -23.59 -38.17
C ASP A 145 21.19 -24.17 -37.35
N LEU A 146 20.82 -25.43 -37.60
CA LEU A 146 19.79 -26.13 -36.83
C LEU A 146 20.22 -26.34 -35.37
N GLU A 147 21.47 -26.72 -35.13
CA GLU A 147 22.03 -26.85 -33.79
C GLU A 147 22.06 -25.50 -33.05
N GLN A 148 22.41 -24.41 -33.74
CA GLN A 148 22.35 -23.06 -33.17
C GLN A 148 20.92 -22.66 -32.79
N VAL A 149 19.92 -22.99 -33.60
CA VAL A 149 18.52 -22.71 -33.25
C VAL A 149 18.10 -23.43 -31.97
N ALA A 150 18.58 -24.67 -31.76
CA ALA A 150 18.31 -25.42 -30.53
C ALA A 150 18.96 -24.77 -29.30
N GLN A 151 20.17 -24.23 -29.45
CA GLN A 151 20.93 -23.60 -28.37
C GLN A 151 20.54 -22.13 -28.12
N SER A 152 19.84 -21.50 -29.06
CA SER A 152 19.40 -20.10 -29.00
C SER A 152 20.49 -19.05 -28.62
N PRO A 153 21.76 -19.17 -29.08
CA PRO A 153 22.84 -18.29 -28.63
C PRO A 153 22.68 -16.84 -29.10
N THR A 154 21.78 -16.57 -30.05
CA THR A 154 21.54 -15.24 -30.63
C THR A 154 20.48 -14.43 -29.87
N ILE A 155 19.85 -14.99 -28.84
CA ILE A 155 18.79 -14.31 -28.09
C ILE A 155 19.37 -13.83 -26.76
N GLU A 156 19.39 -12.51 -26.56
CA GLU A 156 19.73 -11.88 -25.29
C GLU A 156 18.45 -11.45 -24.56
N LEU A 157 18.25 -11.99 -23.35
CA LEU A 157 17.10 -11.65 -22.52
C LEU A 157 17.45 -10.47 -21.61
N ASN A 158 16.90 -9.30 -21.92
CA ASN A 158 17.03 -8.10 -21.10
C ASN A 158 15.82 -7.98 -20.16
N MET A 159 16.05 -8.04 -18.85
CA MET A 159 15.00 -7.87 -17.84
C MET A 159 15.49 -7.07 -16.63
N ILE A 160 14.63 -6.18 -16.15
CA ILE A 160 14.83 -5.51 -14.86
C ILE A 160 14.44 -6.51 -13.78
N GLN A 161 15.37 -6.79 -12.88
CA GLN A 161 15.14 -7.72 -11.78
C GLN A 161 14.26 -7.08 -10.70
N SER A 162 13.51 -7.92 -9.98
CA SER A 162 12.54 -7.43 -8.98
C SER A 162 13.21 -6.61 -7.86
N ASP A 163 14.44 -6.94 -7.50
CA ASP A 163 15.27 -6.24 -6.51
C ASP A 163 15.76 -4.87 -6.98
N GLN A 164 15.81 -4.63 -8.29
CA GLN A 164 16.13 -3.33 -8.88
C GLN A 164 14.93 -2.38 -8.86
N ILE A 165 13.72 -2.90 -8.63
CA ILE A 165 12.49 -2.09 -8.58
C ILE A 165 12.27 -1.61 -7.15
N VAL A 166 12.31 -0.29 -6.95
CA VAL A 166 11.97 0.33 -5.66
C VAL A 166 10.45 0.41 -5.49
N TRP A 167 9.84 -0.71 -5.11
CA TRP A 167 8.38 -0.85 -5.00
C TRP A 167 7.73 0.18 -4.06
N GLN A 168 8.43 0.59 -3.00
CA GLN A 168 7.97 1.59 -2.04
C GLN A 168 7.82 3.01 -2.64
N ARG A 169 8.39 3.25 -3.82
CA ARG A 169 8.16 4.49 -4.58
C ARG A 169 7.00 4.38 -5.58
N MET A 170 6.53 3.16 -5.85
CA MET A 170 5.44 2.91 -6.78
C MET A 170 4.07 3.00 -6.09
N ILE A 171 4.02 2.69 -4.79
CA ILE A 171 2.85 2.87 -3.94
C ILE A 171 3.28 3.18 -2.50
N TYR A 172 2.72 4.23 -1.91
CA TYR A 172 3.01 4.64 -0.54
C TYR A 172 1.80 5.37 0.06
N VAL A 173 1.76 5.42 1.39
CA VAL A 173 0.73 6.11 2.15
C VAL A 173 1.43 7.17 3.00
N GLU A 174 0.94 8.41 2.94
CA GLU A 174 1.41 9.52 3.76
C GLU A 174 0.27 9.99 4.66
N GLU A 175 0.55 10.14 5.95
CA GLU A 175 -0.36 10.81 6.87
C GLU A 175 -0.24 12.32 6.65
N LYS A 176 -1.34 12.95 6.21
CA LYS A 176 -1.42 14.41 6.27
C LYS A 176 -1.61 14.82 7.71
N SER A 177 -0.54 15.30 8.35
CA SER A 177 -0.62 15.87 9.69
C SER A 177 -1.66 17.00 9.71
N SER A 178 -2.80 16.78 10.35
CA SER A 178 -3.75 17.83 10.68
C SER A 178 -3.18 18.61 11.86
N SER A 179 -2.67 19.80 11.58
CA SER A 179 -2.22 20.76 12.58
C SER A 179 -3.40 21.23 13.46
N LEU A 180 -3.69 20.51 14.54
CA LEU A 180 -4.55 20.96 15.63
C LEU A 180 -3.99 20.53 17.00
N VAL A 181 -2.80 21.02 17.33
CA VAL A 181 -2.43 21.29 18.72
C VAL A 181 -1.72 22.63 18.73
N ASN A 182 -2.46 23.71 18.97
CA ASN A 182 -1.93 24.94 19.57
C ASN A 182 -3.07 25.95 19.78
N GLN A 183 -3.73 25.86 20.93
CA GLN A 183 -4.19 27.05 21.64
C GLN A 183 -3.96 26.85 23.14
N SER A 184 -2.74 27.19 23.54
CA SER A 184 -2.44 28.08 24.67
C SER A 184 -3.53 28.32 25.72
N HIS A 185 -3.28 27.86 26.94
CA HIS A 185 -3.60 28.65 28.14
C HIS A 185 -2.49 28.49 29.20
N LEU A 186 -1.52 29.40 29.11
CA LEU A 186 -0.72 29.90 30.25
C LEU A 186 -0.47 31.38 29.94
N PRO A 187 -1.01 32.29 30.77
CA PRO A 187 -0.14 33.06 31.68
C PRO A 187 -0.85 33.30 33.03
N LYS A 188 -0.22 33.65 34.16
CA LYS A 188 1.04 34.34 34.43
C LYS A 188 1.32 34.13 35.93
N ALA A 189 2.55 33.77 36.30
CA ALA A 189 3.05 34.05 37.63
C ALA A 189 3.24 35.57 37.74
N ILE A 190 2.69 36.19 38.78
CA ILE A 190 3.05 37.55 39.21
C ILE A 190 3.81 37.36 40.51
N GLY A 191 5.14 37.51 40.43
CA GLY A 191 6.02 37.80 41.55
C GLY A 191 6.39 39.28 41.51
N GLU A 192 6.06 39.95 42.61
CA GLU A 192 6.86 40.94 43.34
C GLU A 192 7.40 42.20 42.64
N HIS A 193 6.89 43.36 43.09
CA HIS A 193 7.68 44.56 43.36
C HIS A 193 7.01 45.37 44.47
N GLN A 194 7.48 45.21 45.72
CA GLN A 194 8.08 46.25 46.59
C GLN A 194 8.25 45.74 48.03
#